data_AF-A0A537WFG2-F1
#
_entry.id   AF-A0A537WFG2-F1
#
_cell.length_a   1.000
_cell.length_b   1.000
_cell.length_c   1.000
_cell.angle_alpha   90.00
_cell.angle_beta   90.00
_cell.angle_gamma   90.00
#
_symmetry.space_group_name_H-M   'P 1'
#
loop_
_entity.id
_entity.type
_entity.pdbx_description
1 polymer ?
#
loop_
_entity_poly.entity_id
_entity_poly.type
_entity_poly.pdbx_seq_one_letter_code
_entity_poly.pdbx_strand_id
1 'polypeptide(L)' 'MSRDCFAGCIFTMNRANLERWLQDPPAVKPGSWMPDYGLSDKQVQALVAYLMTLK' A
#
# COMPACT_ATOMS: atom_id res chain seq x y z
N MET A 1 -4.54 18.01 -5.08
CA MET A 1 -4.61 16.66 -5.67
C MET A 1 -3.29 15.93 -5.45
N SER A 2 -2.86 15.72 -4.20
CA SER A 2 -1.53 15.15 -3.89
C SER A 2 -1.59 13.70 -3.41
N ARG A 3 -2.77 13.08 -3.35
CA ARG A 3 -2.95 11.77 -2.70
C ARG A 3 -3.97 10.86 -3.38
N ASP A 4 -4.31 11.11 -4.64
CA ASP A 4 -5.31 10.33 -5.37
C ASP A 4 -4.77 8.96 -5.82
N CYS A 5 -3.44 8.83 -5.89
CA CYS A 5 -2.73 7.63 -6.30
C CYS A 5 -1.36 7.49 -5.60
N PHE A 6 -0.76 6.30 -5.66
CA PHE A 6 0.56 6.02 -5.06
C PHE A 6 1.41 5.09 -5.94
N ALA A 7 2.64 4.79 -5.50
CA ALA A 7 3.62 3.96 -6.21
C ALA A 7 3.93 4.44 -7.64
N GLY A 8 4.05 5.75 -7.85
CA GLY A 8 4.22 6.36 -9.18
C GLY A 8 2.90 6.48 -9.95
N CYS A 9 1.79 6.62 -9.24
CA CYS A 9 0.43 6.72 -9.78
C CYS A 9 -0.08 5.48 -10.54
N ILE A 10 0.48 4.31 -10.24
CA ILE A 10 0.03 3.02 -10.79
C ILE A 10 -1.26 2.55 -10.09
N PHE A 11 -1.38 2.85 -8.80
CA PHE A 11 -2.52 2.44 -7.98
C PHE A 11 -3.29 3.65 -7.47
N THR A 12 -4.61 3.60 -7.59
CA THR A 12 -5.51 4.53 -6.91
C THR A 12 -5.39 4.39 -5.40
N MET A 13 -5.46 5.50 -4.67
CA MET A 13 -5.43 5.53 -3.21
C MET A 13 -6.74 4.98 -2.61
N ASN A 14 -6.81 3.66 -2.44
CA ASN A 14 -7.92 2.96 -1.81
C ASN A 14 -7.39 1.81 -0.92
N ARG A 15 -8.27 1.29 -0.05
CA ARG A 15 -7.91 0.25 0.93
C ARG A 15 -7.37 -1.02 0.26
N ALA A 16 -8.08 -1.56 -0.73
CA ALA A 16 -7.70 -2.81 -1.38
C ALA A 16 -6.31 -2.75 -2.04
N ASN A 17 -5.97 -1.61 -2.65
CA ASN A 17 -4.65 -1.42 -3.25
C ASN A 17 -3.56 -1.28 -2.19
N LEU A 18 -3.81 -0.55 -1.11
CA LEU A 18 -2.86 -0.42 -0.01
C LEU A 18 -2.62 -1.75 0.71
N GLU A 19 -3.67 -2.56 0.92
CA GLU A 19 -3.56 -3.88 1.53
C GLU A 19 -2.65 -4.80 0.71
N ARG A 20 -2.91 -4.93 -0.60
CA ARG A 20 -2.07 -5.75 -1.49
C ARG A 20 -0.64 -5.23 -1.58
N TRP A 21 -0.47 -3.91 -1.67
CA TRP A 21 0.84 -3.27 -1.71
C TRP A 21 1.66 -3.53 -0.45
N LEU A 22 1.05 -3.46 0.73
CA LEU A 22 1.74 -3.67 2.01
C LEU A 22 2.02 -5.14 2.31
N GLN A 23 1.27 -6.07 1.71
CA GLN A 23 1.53 -7.51 1.84
C GLN A 23 2.70 -7.98 0.98
N ASP A 24 2.76 -7.59 -0.30
CA ASP A 24 3.85 -7.97 -1.19
C ASP A 24 4.01 -6.94 -2.33
N PRO A 25 4.79 -5.86 -2.11
CA PRO A 25 4.97 -4.82 -3.11
C PRO A 25 5.58 -5.35 -4.43
N PRO A 26 6.63 -6.19 -4.43
CA PRO A 26 7.15 -6.80 -5.65
C PRO A 26 6.13 -7.64 -6.44
N ALA A 27 5.18 -8.32 -5.77
CA ALA A 27 4.13 -9.10 -6.47
C ALA A 27 3.15 -8.21 -7.25
N VAL A 28 2.84 -7.01 -6.77
CA VAL A 28 1.91 -6.09 -7.46
C VAL A 28 2.62 -5.08 -8.37
N LYS A 29 3.89 -4.76 -8.10
CA LYS A 29 4.73 -3.93 -8.94
C LYS A 29 6.11 -4.57 -9.08
N PRO A 30 6.34 -5.38 -10.12
CA PRO A 30 7.64 -5.96 -10.41
C PRO A 30 8.74 -4.87 -10.47
N GLY A 31 9.85 -5.10 -9.78
CA GLY A 31 10.93 -4.13 -9.65
C GLY A 31 10.67 -3.03 -8.62
N SER A 32 9.62 -3.14 -7.78
CA SER A 32 9.46 -2.30 -6.59
C SER A 32 10.68 -2.45 -5.67
N TRP A 33 11.21 -1.33 -5.19
CA TRP A 33 12.29 -1.31 -4.20
C TRP A 33 11.79 -1.37 -2.77
N MET A 34 10.49 -1.17 -2.55
CA MET A 34 9.88 -1.41 -1.25
C MET A 34 9.80 -2.93 -1.04
N PRO A 35 10.45 -3.49 -0.01
CA PRO A 35 10.41 -4.92 0.25
C PRO A 35 9.09 -5.32 0.91
N ASP A 36 8.82 -6.63 0.93
CA ASP A 36 7.87 -7.20 1.91
C ASP A 36 8.49 -7.08 3.32
N TYR A 37 7.74 -6.47 4.24
CA TYR A 37 8.15 -6.27 5.63
C TYR A 37 7.72 -7.42 6.55
N GLY A 38 7.06 -8.46 6.03
CA GLY A 38 6.59 -9.62 6.79
C GLY A 38 5.46 -9.26 7.76
N LEU A 39 4.59 -8.32 7.38
CA LEU A 39 3.50 -7.86 8.24
C LEU A 39 2.37 -8.89 8.29
N SER A 40 1.81 -9.11 9.48
CA SER A 40 0.57 -9.88 9.62
C SER A 40 -0.63 -9.11 9.04
N ASP A 41 -1.70 -9.81 8.68
CA ASP A 41 -2.93 -9.19 8.16
C ASP A 41 -3.50 -8.11 9.09
N LYS A 42 -3.42 -8.33 10.40
CA LYS A 42 -3.87 -7.35 11.40
C LYS A 42 -3.03 -6.07 11.36
N GLN A 43 -1.72 -6.18 11.18
CA GLN A 43 -0.83 -5.03 11.06
C GLN A 43 -1.04 -4.28 9.76
N VAL A 44 -1.24 -4.99 8.65
CA VAL A 44 -1.59 -4.39 7.35
C VAL A 44 -2.89 -3.60 7.50
N GLN A 45 -3.95 -4.19 8.05
CA GLN A 45 -5.23 -3.50 8.25
C GLN A 45 -5.10 -2.24 9.13
N ALA A 46 -4.32 -2.31 10.21
CA ALA A 46 -4.07 -1.17 11.08
C ALA A 46 -3.32 -0.03 10.36
N LEU A 47 -2.29 -0.37 9.58
CA LEU A 47 -1.55 0.61 8.78
C LEU A 47 -2.43 1.24 7.69
N VAL A 48 -3.22 0.44 6.99
CA VAL A 48 -4.17 0.94 5.98
C VAL A 48 -5.17 1.89 6.63
N ALA A 49 -5.73 1.54 7.79
CA ALA A 49 -6.63 2.41 8.52
C ALA A 49 -5.98 3.76 8.85
N TYR A 50 -4.73 3.75 9.35
CA TYR A 50 -3.97 4.96 9.61
C TYR A 50 -3.70 5.78 8.34
N LEU A 51 -3.17 5.16 7.28
CA LEU A 51 -2.85 5.83 6.01
C LEU A 51 -4.07 6.50 5.38
N MET A 52 -5.25 5.90 5.51
CA MET A 52 -6.52 6.47 5.03
C MET A 52 -6.97 7.73 5.79
N THR A 53 -6.41 8.01 6.97
CA THR A 53 -6.69 9.26 7.71
C THR A 53 -5.84 10.44 7.22
N LEU A 54 -4.74 10.15 6.55
CA LEU A 54 -3.77 11.15 6.14
C LEU A 54 -4.28 11.83 4.85
N LYS A 55 -4.65 13.12 4.95
CA LYS A 55 -5.09 13.96 3.82
C LYS A 55 -4.00 14.89 3.32
#